data_AF-A0A6L8A6J7-F1
#
_entry.id   AF-A0A6L8A6J7-F1
#
_cell.length_a   1.000
_cell.length_b   1.000
_cell.length_c   1.000
_cell.angle_alpha   90.00
_cell.angle_beta   90.00
_cell.angle_gamma   90.00
#
_symmetry.space_group_name_H-M   'P 1'
#
loop_
_entity.id
_entity.type
_entity.pdbx_description
1 polymer ?
#
loop_
_entity_poly.entity_id
_entity_poly.type
_entity_poly.pdbx_seq_one_letter_code
_entity_poly.pdbx_strand_id
1 'polypeptide(L)'
;MEAALASHQNVNHSLFVELSKSEQKDLLKLVALQGYQLTKCFAIYIGGLYYHCPIAYYHKRLAVNLYEEETGKLSGTANHQVLMERFIRALNISDFERDSTIALPAIQDLINYRRRLVNNPSTFHMGAAAVMIASKGQNLEREGGKLRHDFFSDAYDLTSDDMIFFSVHAKEDIYHVKEGFDLVSEICTDSKMQHDALAAVHETCKRFWRFYNGIYNEYQLTHTITRNLTDNRKRFLKKRNNKEIHNLFSGDTVSEDLVSNVRSTSVHIQSSVNDFATFHAAFRDLGKAWGMGSS
;
A
#
# COMPACT_ATOMS: atom_id res chain seq x y z
N MET A 1 23.49 15.00 -0.11
CA MET A 1 22.33 14.18 0.31
C MET A 1 21.00 14.93 0.17
N GLU A 2 20.88 16.18 0.60
CA GLU A 2 19.64 16.98 0.42
C GLU A 2 19.19 17.06 -1.05
N ALA A 3 20.12 17.34 -1.97
CA ALA A 3 19.83 17.32 -3.42
C ALA A 3 19.34 15.95 -3.92
N ALA A 4 19.78 14.85 -3.29
CA ALA A 4 19.30 13.51 -3.64
C ALA A 4 17.86 13.29 -3.17
N LEU A 5 17.54 13.79 -1.98
CA LEU A 5 16.19 13.78 -1.41
C LEU A 5 15.20 14.59 -2.26
N ALA A 6 15.67 15.71 -2.82
CA ALA A 6 14.87 16.57 -3.70
C ALA A 6 14.71 16.01 -5.13
N SER A 7 15.44 14.95 -5.52
CA SER A 7 15.49 14.49 -6.92
C SER A 7 14.18 13.85 -7.42
N HIS A 8 13.37 13.27 -6.52
CA HIS A 8 12.12 12.59 -6.84
C HIS A 8 11.10 12.85 -5.72
N GLN A 9 10.69 14.10 -5.55
CA GLN A 9 9.75 14.46 -4.48
C GLN A 9 8.34 13.98 -4.78
N ASN A 10 7.82 13.03 -4.02
CA ASN A 10 6.52 12.40 -4.28
C ASN A 10 5.38 13.40 -4.45
N VAL A 11 5.41 14.54 -3.76
CA VAL A 11 4.40 15.60 -3.93
C VAL A 11 4.24 16.06 -5.38
N ASN A 12 5.29 15.99 -6.20
CA ASN A 12 5.25 16.32 -7.63
C ASN A 12 4.69 15.19 -8.51
N HIS A 13 4.32 14.05 -7.94
CA HIS A 13 3.80 12.90 -8.69
C HIS A 13 2.35 13.17 -9.12
N SER A 14 2.01 12.87 -10.37
CA SER A 14 0.68 13.13 -10.97
C SER A 14 -0.48 12.54 -10.18
N LEU A 15 -0.27 11.40 -9.52
CA LEU A 15 -1.20 10.81 -8.55
C LEU A 15 -1.72 11.82 -7.50
N PHE A 16 -0.90 12.75 -7.00
CA PHE A 16 -1.35 13.75 -6.02
C PHE A 16 -2.21 14.85 -6.63
N VAL A 17 -1.98 15.17 -7.91
CA VAL A 17 -2.89 16.03 -8.69
C VAL A 17 -4.25 15.36 -8.87
N GLU A 18 -4.29 14.03 -8.97
CA GLU A 18 -5.56 13.31 -9.02
C GLU A 18 -6.24 13.26 -7.65
N LEU A 19 -5.50 12.93 -6.58
CA LEU A 19 -6.02 12.88 -5.21
C LEU A 19 -6.56 14.22 -4.69
N SER A 20 -6.07 15.35 -5.20
CA SER A 20 -6.59 16.67 -4.84
C SER A 20 -7.99 16.96 -5.41
N LYS A 21 -8.49 16.11 -6.32
CA LYS A 21 -9.87 16.15 -6.80
C LYS A 21 -10.73 15.34 -5.81
N SER A 22 -11.71 15.98 -5.19
CA SER A 22 -12.55 15.43 -4.09
C SER A 22 -13.35 14.15 -4.41
N GLU A 23 -13.36 13.71 -5.67
CA GLU A 23 -14.13 12.53 -6.12
C GLU A 23 -13.31 11.23 -6.14
N GLN A 24 -12.00 11.28 -5.87
CA GLN A 24 -11.07 10.15 -6.09
C GLN A 24 -10.97 9.19 -4.88
N LYS A 25 -12.12 8.82 -4.30
CA LYS A 25 -12.20 7.98 -3.08
C LYS A 25 -11.54 6.61 -3.27
N ASP A 26 -11.74 5.97 -4.41
CA ASP A 26 -11.16 4.65 -4.68
C ASP A 26 -9.64 4.70 -4.84
N LEU A 27 -9.10 5.80 -5.38
CA LEU A 27 -7.65 6.02 -5.45
C LEU A 27 -7.08 6.22 -4.04
N LEU A 28 -7.72 7.05 -3.20
CA LEU A 28 -7.28 7.26 -1.82
C LEU A 28 -7.30 5.96 -1.01
N LYS A 29 -8.35 5.14 -1.16
CA LYS A 29 -8.42 3.81 -0.53
C LYS A 29 -7.25 2.93 -0.95
N LEU A 30 -6.96 2.85 -2.25
CA LEU A 30 -5.84 2.05 -2.75
C LEU A 30 -4.48 2.58 -2.23
N VAL A 31 -4.31 3.90 -2.16
CA VAL A 31 -3.13 4.54 -1.58
C VAL A 31 -2.98 4.18 -0.11
N ALA A 32 -4.05 4.24 0.69
CA ALA A 32 -4.03 3.89 2.11
C ALA A 32 -3.70 2.41 2.33
N LEU A 33 -4.33 1.51 1.56
CA LEU A 33 -4.12 0.07 1.62
C LEU A 33 -2.68 -0.33 1.27
N GLN A 34 -2.10 0.28 0.23
CA GLN A 34 -0.71 0.03 -0.16
C GLN A 34 0.30 0.72 0.77
N GLY A 35 -0.03 1.91 1.28
CA GLY A 35 0.75 2.61 2.30
C GLY A 35 0.86 1.81 3.59
N TYR A 36 -0.23 1.15 4.01
CA TYR A 36 -0.24 0.26 5.18
C TYR A 36 0.77 -0.88 5.07
N GLN A 37 1.03 -1.39 3.87
CA GLN A 37 2.06 -2.43 3.66
C GLN A 37 3.46 -1.92 4.03
N LEU A 38 3.74 -0.63 3.78
CA LEU A 38 4.99 -0.01 4.21
C LEU A 38 5.01 0.19 5.74
N THR A 39 3.91 0.67 6.32
CA THR A 39 3.78 0.94 7.77
C THR A 39 4.04 -0.32 8.59
N LYS A 40 3.44 -1.45 8.23
CA LYS A 40 3.64 -2.75 8.91
C LYS A 40 5.10 -3.20 8.99
N CYS A 41 5.94 -2.74 8.07
CA CYS A 41 7.34 -3.13 8.00
C CYS A 41 8.29 -2.12 8.66
N PHE A 42 7.81 -0.94 9.05
CA PHE A 42 8.69 0.16 9.41
C PHE A 42 9.47 -0.10 10.70
N ALA A 43 8.80 -0.56 11.75
CA ALA A 43 9.44 -0.96 13.01
C ALA A 43 10.49 -2.06 12.81
N ILE A 44 10.27 -3.01 11.89
CA ILE A 44 11.26 -4.04 11.54
C ILE A 44 12.54 -3.40 10.99
N TYR A 45 12.43 -2.35 10.18
CA TYR A 45 13.62 -1.67 9.65
C TYR A 45 14.40 -0.95 10.74
N ILE A 46 13.70 -0.26 11.64
CA ILE A 46 14.33 0.40 12.78
C ILE A 46 14.99 -0.64 13.70
N GLY A 47 14.35 -1.80 13.91
CA GLY A 47 14.93 -2.92 14.65
C GLY A 47 16.21 -3.47 14.01
N GLY A 48 16.25 -3.61 12.68
CA GLY A 48 17.46 -4.01 11.96
C GLY A 48 18.60 -2.99 12.11
N LEU A 49 18.28 -1.69 12.00
CA LEU A 49 19.24 -0.62 12.25
C LEU A 49 19.72 -0.60 13.69
N TYR A 50 18.81 -0.75 14.66
CA TYR A 50 19.15 -0.84 16.08
C TYR A 50 20.14 -1.99 16.29
N TYR A 51 19.82 -3.19 15.83
CA TYR A 51 20.64 -4.38 16.05
C TYR A 51 22.08 -4.27 15.49
N HIS A 52 22.26 -3.56 14.38
CA HIS A 52 23.56 -3.43 13.72
C HIS A 52 24.27 -2.09 13.96
N CYS A 53 23.69 -1.18 14.74
CA CYS A 53 24.27 0.15 14.93
C CYS A 53 25.62 0.08 15.68
N PRO A 54 26.73 0.53 15.07
CA PRO A 54 28.05 0.42 15.69
C PRO A 54 28.34 1.54 16.71
N ILE A 55 27.51 2.59 16.76
CA ILE A 55 27.74 3.78 17.58
C ILE A 55 26.75 3.81 18.74
N ALA A 56 27.26 3.70 19.97
CA ALA A 56 26.46 3.60 21.19
C ALA A 56 25.47 4.77 21.39
N TYR A 57 25.82 5.98 20.92
CA TYR A 57 24.93 7.13 20.96
C TYR A 57 23.67 6.89 20.12
N TYR A 58 23.81 6.57 18.83
CA TYR A 58 22.67 6.33 17.94
C TYR A 58 21.95 5.03 18.23
N HIS A 59 22.62 4.02 18.79
CA HIS A 59 21.98 2.80 19.28
C HIS A 59 20.83 3.11 20.25
N LYS A 60 21.04 4.05 21.19
CA LYS A 60 19.98 4.51 22.12
C LYS A 60 18.88 5.28 21.40
N ARG A 61 19.22 6.12 20.41
CA ARG A 61 18.24 6.89 19.63
C ARG A 61 17.35 5.98 18.80
N LEU A 62 17.92 4.94 18.19
CA LEU A 62 17.18 3.91 17.45
C LEU A 62 16.28 3.07 18.37
N ALA A 63 16.70 2.78 19.61
CA ALA A 63 15.83 2.13 20.59
C ALA A 63 14.61 2.98 20.96
N VAL A 64 14.80 4.29 21.16
CA VAL A 64 13.72 5.26 21.40
C VAL A 64 12.79 5.32 20.19
N ASN A 65 13.34 5.35 18.98
CA ASN A 65 12.58 5.32 17.75
C ASN A 65 11.71 4.06 17.66
N LEU A 66 12.30 2.87 17.81
CA LEU A 66 11.58 1.60 17.77
C LEU A 66 10.48 1.54 18.82
N TYR A 67 10.78 1.98 20.05
CA TYR A 67 9.80 2.02 21.12
C TYR A 67 8.61 2.92 20.79
N GLU A 68 8.83 4.05 20.15
CA GLU A 68 7.75 4.93 19.72
C GLU A 68 6.91 4.33 18.59
N GLU A 69 7.57 3.77 17.56
CA GLU A 69 6.91 3.13 16.43
C GLU A 69 5.99 1.97 16.90
N GLU A 70 6.42 1.20 17.91
CA GLU A 70 5.71 0.04 18.45
C GLU A 70 4.66 0.39 19.51
N THR A 71 4.79 1.53 20.22
CA THR A 71 3.94 1.82 21.39
C THR A 71 3.16 3.13 21.33
N GLY A 72 3.65 4.15 20.62
CA GLY A 72 3.06 5.50 20.61
C GLY A 72 3.19 6.28 21.92
N LYS A 73 3.93 5.76 22.92
CA LYS A 73 3.87 6.31 24.29
C LYS A 73 4.57 7.65 24.46
N LEU A 74 5.57 7.97 23.66
CA LEU A 74 6.28 9.25 23.73
C LEU A 74 5.45 10.36 23.09
N SER A 75 4.74 10.07 22.00
CA SER A 75 3.76 11.00 21.40
C SER A 75 2.45 11.07 22.19
N GLY A 76 2.18 10.11 23.07
CA GLY A 76 0.92 10.00 23.81
C GLY A 76 -0.23 9.52 22.92
N THR A 77 0.08 8.78 21.85
CA THR A 77 -0.88 8.26 20.88
C THR A 77 -0.88 6.72 20.87
N ALA A 78 -1.58 6.11 19.91
CA ALA A 78 -1.41 4.69 19.63
C ALA A 78 -0.15 4.48 18.78
N ASN A 79 0.33 3.23 18.67
CA ASN A 79 1.46 2.95 17.79
C ASN A 79 1.14 3.24 16.32
N HIS A 80 2.19 3.40 15.51
CA HIS A 80 2.08 3.90 14.14
C HIS A 80 1.21 3.00 13.25
N GLN A 81 1.26 1.69 13.48
CA GLN A 81 0.42 0.74 12.76
C GLN A 81 -1.07 0.94 13.11
N VAL A 82 -1.41 1.02 14.40
CA VAL A 82 -2.80 1.24 14.86
C VAL A 82 -3.33 2.60 14.39
N LEU A 83 -2.50 3.64 14.36
CA LEU A 83 -2.89 4.93 13.81
C LEU A 83 -3.24 4.84 12.31
N MET A 84 -2.42 4.13 11.53
CA MET A 84 -2.73 3.90 10.11
C MET A 84 -4.00 3.06 9.92
N GLU A 85 -4.25 2.08 10.78
CA GLU A 85 -5.48 1.29 10.76
C GLU A 85 -6.73 2.14 11.04
N ARG A 86 -6.64 3.11 11.95
CA ARG A 86 -7.73 4.06 12.22
C ARG A 86 -8.03 4.93 11.00
N PHE A 87 -6.99 5.47 10.36
CA PHE A 87 -7.14 6.20 9.11
C PHE A 87 -7.82 5.37 8.01
N ILE A 88 -7.42 4.10 7.86
CA ILE A 88 -8.04 3.16 6.89
C ILE A 88 -9.53 2.94 7.20
N ARG A 89 -9.90 2.78 8.49
CA ARG A 89 -11.31 2.65 8.89
C ARG A 89 -12.11 3.92 8.61
N ALA A 90 -11.53 5.10 8.81
CA ALA A 90 -12.17 6.39 8.47
C ALA A 90 -12.49 6.50 6.97
N LEU A 91 -11.71 5.84 6.11
CA LEU A 91 -12.00 5.69 4.68
C LEU A 91 -13.07 4.65 4.35
N ASN A 92 -13.75 4.10 5.35
CA ASN A 92 -14.75 3.02 5.24
C ASN A 92 -14.20 1.73 4.62
N ILE A 93 -12.93 1.41 4.92
CA ILE A 93 -12.32 0.12 4.57
C ILE A 93 -12.40 -0.80 5.79
N SER A 94 -12.86 -2.03 5.58
CA SER A 94 -12.95 -3.03 6.65
C SER A 94 -11.58 -3.61 7.03
N ASP A 95 -11.45 -4.09 8.27
CA ASP A 95 -10.24 -4.79 8.72
C ASP A 95 -9.94 -6.01 7.84
N PHE A 96 -10.97 -6.74 7.41
CA PHE A 96 -10.82 -7.87 6.48
C PHE A 96 -10.23 -7.44 5.14
N GLU A 97 -10.74 -6.37 4.53
CA GLU A 97 -10.22 -5.83 3.27
C GLU A 97 -8.77 -5.38 3.42
N ARG A 98 -8.46 -4.64 4.49
CA ARG A 98 -7.08 -4.23 4.85
C ARG A 98 -6.14 -5.43 4.96
N ASP A 99 -6.54 -6.44 5.73
CA ASP A 99 -5.68 -7.58 6.06
C ASP A 99 -5.52 -8.54 4.87
N SER A 100 -6.52 -8.60 3.98
CA SER A 100 -6.46 -9.35 2.72
C SER A 100 -5.63 -8.66 1.63
N THR A 101 -5.31 -7.37 1.79
CA THR A 101 -4.58 -6.60 0.79
C THR A 101 -3.14 -7.11 0.67
N ILE A 102 -2.77 -7.48 -0.56
CA ILE A 102 -1.40 -7.85 -0.94
C ILE A 102 -0.69 -6.62 -1.50
N ALA A 103 0.57 -6.45 -1.13
CA ALA A 103 1.43 -5.41 -1.70
C ALA A 103 1.58 -5.60 -3.21
N LEU A 104 1.37 -4.54 -4.00
CA LEU A 104 1.67 -4.60 -5.44
C LEU A 104 3.18 -4.81 -5.64
N PRO A 105 3.63 -5.32 -6.80
CA PRO A 105 5.04 -5.64 -7.03
C PRO A 105 6.02 -4.49 -6.73
N ALA A 106 5.67 -3.25 -7.08
CA ALA A 106 6.50 -2.07 -6.81
C ALA A 106 6.63 -1.76 -5.29
N ILE A 107 5.56 -2.02 -4.53
CA ILE A 107 5.52 -1.83 -3.08
C ILE A 107 6.34 -2.91 -2.39
N GLN A 108 6.17 -4.17 -2.81
CA GLN A 108 6.96 -5.28 -2.31
C GLN A 108 8.46 -5.11 -2.62
N ASP A 109 8.81 -4.57 -3.78
CA ASP A 109 10.18 -4.26 -4.17
C ASP A 109 10.83 -3.20 -3.25
N LEU A 110 10.11 -2.12 -2.91
CA LEU A 110 10.57 -1.14 -1.92
C LEU A 110 10.71 -1.75 -0.52
N ILE A 111 9.76 -2.59 -0.11
CA ILE A 111 9.81 -3.30 1.19
C ILE A 111 11.07 -4.17 1.28
N ASN A 112 11.29 -4.99 0.26
CA ASN A 112 12.39 -5.93 0.20
C ASN A 112 13.74 -5.21 0.11
N TYR A 113 13.81 -4.12 -0.66
CA TYR A 113 15.01 -3.31 -0.77
C TYR A 113 15.49 -2.79 0.60
N ARG A 114 14.61 -2.12 1.35
CA ARG A 114 14.95 -1.61 2.68
C ARG A 114 15.31 -2.74 3.64
N ARG A 115 14.54 -3.84 3.63
CA ARG A 115 14.81 -5.02 4.47
C ARG A 115 16.19 -5.61 4.23
N ARG A 116 16.63 -5.73 2.97
CA ARG A 116 17.96 -6.26 2.64
C ARG A 116 19.07 -5.37 3.19
N LEU A 117 18.92 -4.04 3.11
CA LEU A 117 19.96 -3.11 3.55
C LEU A 117 20.12 -3.11 5.08
N VAL A 118 19.01 -3.10 5.81
CA VAL A 118 19.03 -3.01 7.28
C VAL A 118 19.39 -4.32 7.97
N ASN A 119 19.30 -5.47 7.28
CA ASN A 119 19.61 -6.79 7.84
C ASN A 119 21.04 -7.26 7.58
N ASN A 120 21.89 -6.41 7.00
CA ASN A 120 23.27 -6.76 6.69
C ASN A 120 24.21 -5.66 7.24
N PRO A 121 25.12 -6.00 8.19
CA PRO A 121 26.10 -5.06 8.73
C PRO A 121 26.91 -4.33 7.66
N SER A 122 27.28 -5.00 6.56
CA SER A 122 28.11 -4.38 5.52
C SER A 122 27.38 -3.28 4.73
N THR A 123 26.04 -3.29 4.75
CA THR A 123 25.19 -2.28 4.12
C THR A 123 24.51 -1.36 5.14
N PHE A 124 24.95 -1.37 6.40
CA PHE A 124 24.34 -0.58 7.48
C PHE A 124 24.19 0.91 7.11
N HIS A 125 25.25 1.52 6.56
CA HIS A 125 25.24 2.93 6.15
C HIS A 125 24.21 3.23 5.05
N MET A 126 24.03 2.30 4.11
CA MET A 126 22.99 2.39 3.08
C MET A 126 21.59 2.23 3.69
N GLY A 127 21.42 1.30 4.64
CA GLY A 127 20.17 1.08 5.35
C GLY A 127 19.75 2.30 6.17
N ALA A 128 20.68 2.89 6.91
CA ALA A 128 20.47 4.13 7.66
C ALA A 128 20.06 5.27 6.71
N ALA A 129 20.75 5.44 5.59
CA ALA A 129 20.40 6.45 4.59
C ALA A 129 19.02 6.20 3.95
N ALA A 130 18.68 4.95 3.61
CA ALA A 130 17.40 4.60 3.00
C ALA A 130 16.20 4.80 3.95
N VAL A 131 16.37 4.47 5.24
CA VAL A 131 15.27 4.47 6.22
C VAL A 131 15.19 5.80 6.96
N MET A 132 16.27 6.21 7.64
CA MET A 132 16.26 7.41 8.49
C MET A 132 16.20 8.71 7.67
N ILE A 133 16.86 8.76 6.50
CA ILE A 133 16.90 9.96 5.67
C ILE A 133 15.81 9.90 4.60
N ALA A 134 15.87 8.93 3.68
CA ALA A 134 14.97 8.92 2.52
C ALA A 134 13.51 8.61 2.90
N SER A 135 13.24 7.52 3.62
CA SER A 135 11.85 7.14 3.93
C SER A 135 11.12 8.18 4.78
N LYS A 136 11.78 8.75 5.80
CA LYS A 136 11.20 9.79 6.66
C LYS A 136 11.19 11.17 5.97
N GLY A 137 12.25 11.50 5.24
CA GLY A 137 12.35 12.78 4.52
C GLY A 137 11.28 12.98 3.45
N GLN A 138 10.89 11.89 2.78
CA GLN A 138 9.81 11.91 1.79
C GLN A 138 8.42 12.18 2.43
N ASN A 139 8.25 12.04 3.75
CA ASN A 139 7.02 12.44 4.45
C ASN A 139 6.97 13.95 4.76
N LEU A 140 8.12 14.62 4.78
CA LEU A 140 8.25 16.05 5.08
C LEU A 140 8.04 16.97 3.87
N GLU A 141 7.76 16.40 2.71
CA GLU A 141 7.52 17.15 1.48
C GLU A 141 6.31 18.07 1.61
N ARG A 142 6.47 19.29 1.10
CA ARG A 142 5.46 20.35 1.14
C ARG A 142 5.19 20.86 -0.26
N GLU A 143 3.94 21.23 -0.51
CA GLU A 143 3.52 22.00 -1.68
C GLU A 143 2.64 23.16 -1.21
N GLY A 144 2.94 24.38 -1.67
CA GLY A 144 2.23 25.59 -1.23
C GLY A 144 2.29 25.85 0.29
N GLY A 145 3.31 25.33 0.99
CA GLY A 145 3.48 25.47 2.45
C GLY A 145 2.71 24.43 3.29
N LYS A 146 1.78 23.69 2.69
CA LYS A 146 1.04 22.60 3.33
C LYS A 146 1.78 21.27 3.20
N LEU A 147 1.60 20.39 4.18
CA LEU A 147 2.07 19.00 4.08
C LEU A 147 1.18 18.22 3.13
N ARG A 148 1.73 17.20 2.48
CA ARG A 148 1.04 16.39 1.48
C ARG A 148 -0.31 15.81 1.94
N HIS A 149 -0.44 15.52 3.24
CA HIS A 149 -1.66 14.95 3.80
C HIS A 149 -2.72 16.00 4.18
N ASP A 150 -2.36 17.28 4.26
CA ASP A 150 -3.31 18.37 4.55
C ASP A 150 -4.33 18.53 3.41
N PHE A 151 -4.03 18.01 2.21
CA PHE A 151 -4.97 17.99 1.10
C PHE A 151 -6.10 16.95 1.27
N PHE A 152 -5.93 15.98 2.19
CA PHE A 152 -6.91 14.90 2.36
C PHE A 152 -8.08 15.30 3.25
N SER A 153 -7.85 16.11 4.30
CA SER A 153 -8.93 16.52 5.21
C SER A 153 -10.04 17.28 4.48
N ASP A 154 -9.65 18.23 3.64
CA ASP A 154 -10.57 19.13 2.96
C ASP A 154 -11.36 18.41 1.85
N ALA A 155 -10.76 17.40 1.22
CA ALA A 155 -11.32 16.74 0.04
C ALA A 155 -12.18 15.50 0.36
N TYR A 156 -12.04 14.91 1.56
CA TYR A 156 -12.62 13.59 1.88
C TYR A 156 -13.43 13.53 3.17
N ASP A 157 -13.82 14.68 3.74
CA ASP A 157 -14.61 14.79 4.99
C ASP A 157 -13.93 14.08 6.18
N LEU A 158 -12.61 14.14 6.27
CA LEU A 158 -11.83 13.53 7.36
C LEU A 158 -11.62 14.52 8.51
N THR A 159 -11.75 14.03 9.74
CA THR A 159 -11.54 14.83 10.95
C THR A 159 -10.06 14.93 11.31
N SER A 160 -9.71 15.84 12.23
CA SER A 160 -8.35 15.88 12.80
C SER A 160 -7.93 14.56 13.44
N ASP A 161 -8.89 13.84 14.03
CA ASP A 161 -8.64 12.57 14.72
C ASP A 161 -8.32 11.45 13.73
N ASP A 162 -8.93 11.48 12.54
CA ASP A 162 -8.64 10.54 11.45
C ASP A 162 -7.22 10.76 10.87
N MET A 163 -6.69 11.97 11.02
CA MET A 163 -5.42 12.40 10.47
C MET A 163 -4.23 12.29 11.43
N ILE A 164 -4.44 11.75 12.65
CA ILE A 164 -3.39 11.66 13.70
C ILE A 164 -2.12 10.95 13.20
N PHE A 165 -2.27 9.89 12.39
CA PHE A 165 -1.13 9.19 11.79
C PHE A 165 -0.15 10.17 11.13
N PHE A 166 -0.67 11.10 10.34
CA PHE A 166 0.16 12.01 9.56
C PHE A 166 0.72 13.17 10.40
N SER A 167 -0.05 13.66 11.38
CA SER A 167 0.41 14.76 12.24
C SER A 167 1.55 14.34 13.18
N VAL A 168 1.54 13.09 13.67
CA VAL A 168 2.67 12.51 14.41
C VAL A 168 3.91 12.44 13.51
N HIS A 169 3.79 11.83 12.32
CA HIS A 169 4.92 11.74 11.38
C HIS A 169 5.47 13.12 10.99
N ALA A 170 4.61 14.10 10.73
CA ALA A 170 5.02 15.45 10.35
C ALA A 170 5.97 16.10 11.37
N LYS A 171 5.74 15.83 12.66
CA LYS A 171 6.55 16.36 13.75
C LYS A 171 7.80 15.52 13.98
N GLU A 172 7.64 14.20 14.05
CA GLU A 172 8.72 13.29 14.43
C GLU A 172 9.76 13.12 13.32
N ASP A 173 9.33 13.07 12.06
CA ASP A 173 10.24 12.87 10.93
C ASP A 173 11.24 14.01 10.76
N ILE A 174 10.93 15.23 11.22
CA ILE A 174 11.91 16.36 11.23
C ILE A 174 13.13 15.99 12.05
N TYR A 175 12.91 15.47 13.27
CA TYR A 175 13.99 15.09 14.17
C TYR A 175 14.71 13.84 13.64
N HIS A 176 13.96 12.85 13.17
CA HIS A 176 14.55 11.59 12.71
C HIS A 176 15.37 11.74 11.44
N VAL A 177 14.96 12.60 10.51
CA VAL A 177 15.75 12.89 9.33
C VAL A 177 17.07 13.54 9.72
N LYS A 178 17.04 14.52 10.63
CA LYS A 178 18.26 15.14 11.16
C LYS A 178 19.18 14.11 11.82
N GLU A 179 18.64 13.26 12.68
CA GLU A 179 19.40 12.16 13.30
C GLU A 179 19.97 11.18 12.28
N GLY A 180 19.24 10.93 11.20
CA GLY A 180 19.70 10.15 10.06
C GLY A 180 20.91 10.77 9.39
N PHE A 181 20.87 12.08 9.13
CA PHE A 181 22.02 12.82 8.59
C PHE A 181 23.24 12.73 9.52
N ASP A 182 23.04 12.97 10.81
CA ASP A 182 24.12 12.93 11.81
C ASP A 182 24.75 11.52 11.87
N LEU A 183 23.91 10.48 11.99
CA LEU A 183 24.35 9.07 12.00
C LEU A 183 25.11 8.70 10.73
N VAL A 184 24.54 8.99 9.55
CA VAL A 184 25.17 8.59 8.28
C VAL A 184 26.48 9.35 8.05
N SER A 185 26.56 10.61 8.47
CA SER A 185 27.80 11.39 8.38
C SER A 185 28.91 10.81 9.26
N GLU A 186 28.57 10.26 10.42
CA GLU A 186 29.54 9.68 11.36
C GLU A 186 30.04 8.29 10.94
N ILE A 187 29.16 7.45 10.37
CA ILE A 187 29.55 6.09 9.93
C ILE A 187 30.21 6.05 8.57
N CYS A 188 29.95 7.00 7.68
CA CYS A 188 30.52 7.03 6.33
C CYS A 188 31.94 7.60 6.33
N THR A 189 32.91 6.77 6.74
CA THR A 189 34.32 7.17 6.94
C THR A 189 35.16 7.23 5.67
N ASP A 190 34.64 6.74 4.54
CA ASP A 190 35.35 6.78 3.25
C ASP A 190 34.42 7.18 2.09
N SER A 191 35.03 7.48 0.95
CA SER A 191 34.34 7.96 -0.25
C SER A 191 33.38 6.93 -0.85
N LYS A 192 33.66 5.63 -0.69
CA LYS A 192 32.78 4.56 -1.17
C LYS A 192 31.51 4.53 -0.33
N MET A 193 31.62 4.56 1.00
CA MET A 193 30.45 4.59 1.89
C MET A 193 29.58 5.83 1.66
N GLN A 194 30.21 6.99 1.47
CA GLN A 194 29.50 8.23 1.14
C GLN A 194 28.73 8.10 -0.19
N HIS A 195 29.37 7.53 -1.22
CA HIS A 195 28.73 7.27 -2.50
C HIS A 195 27.57 6.27 -2.37
N ASP A 196 27.78 5.16 -1.67
CA ASP A 196 26.78 4.11 -1.45
C ASP A 196 25.56 4.65 -0.68
N ALA A 197 25.79 5.47 0.35
CA ALA A 197 24.73 6.12 1.11
C ALA A 197 23.92 7.10 0.23
N LEU A 198 24.61 7.91 -0.59
CA LEU A 198 23.95 8.82 -1.53
C LEU A 198 23.12 8.05 -2.57
N ALA A 199 23.67 6.97 -3.12
CA ALA A 199 22.99 6.09 -4.05
C ALA A 199 21.76 5.45 -3.41
N ALA A 200 21.86 5.05 -2.13
CA ALA A 200 20.73 4.49 -1.39
C ALA A 200 19.60 5.50 -1.19
N VAL A 201 19.92 6.78 -0.92
CA VAL A 201 18.90 7.85 -0.86
C VAL A 201 18.19 7.99 -2.21
N HIS A 202 18.94 8.13 -3.31
CA HIS A 202 18.36 8.25 -4.64
C HIS A 202 17.49 7.06 -5.02
N GLU A 203 17.99 5.85 -4.79
CA GLU A 203 17.28 4.62 -5.15
C GLU A 203 16.01 4.45 -4.30
N THR A 204 16.04 4.86 -3.04
CA THR A 204 14.85 4.88 -2.19
C THR A 204 13.80 5.86 -2.73
N CYS A 205 14.20 7.09 -3.08
CA CYS A 205 13.26 8.08 -3.63
C CYS A 205 12.67 7.61 -4.97
N LYS A 206 13.48 7.01 -5.86
CA LYS A 206 13.00 6.40 -7.11
C LYS A 206 12.00 5.26 -6.84
N ARG A 207 12.22 4.46 -5.81
CA ARG A 207 11.31 3.37 -5.44
C ARG A 207 10.01 3.89 -4.83
N PHE A 208 10.04 4.98 -4.07
CA PHE A 208 8.81 5.69 -3.69
C PHE A 208 8.05 6.22 -4.91
N TRP A 209 8.76 6.79 -5.90
CA TRP A 209 8.12 7.19 -7.14
C TRP A 209 7.45 6.00 -7.86
N ARG A 210 8.14 4.85 -7.91
CA ARG A 210 7.59 3.60 -8.45
C ARG A 210 6.42 3.05 -7.63
N PHE A 211 6.42 3.24 -6.32
CA PHE A 211 5.31 2.90 -5.43
C PHE A 211 4.04 3.64 -5.87
N TYR A 212 4.12 4.96 -6.08
CA TYR A 212 2.98 5.76 -6.52
C TYR A 212 2.58 5.46 -7.97
N ASN A 213 3.53 5.25 -8.88
CA ASN A 213 3.24 4.79 -10.24
C ASN A 213 2.50 3.44 -10.23
N GLY A 214 2.92 2.49 -9.38
CA GLY A 214 2.30 1.18 -9.26
C GLY A 214 0.84 1.28 -8.84
N ILE A 215 0.56 2.10 -7.82
CA ILE A 215 -0.81 2.40 -7.37
C ILE A 215 -1.63 3.06 -8.47
N TYR A 216 -1.08 4.09 -9.12
CA TYR A 216 -1.80 4.82 -10.16
C TYR A 216 -2.14 3.93 -11.36
N ASN A 217 -1.20 3.10 -11.80
CA ASN A 217 -1.44 2.15 -12.88
C ASN A 217 -2.52 1.13 -12.53
N GLU A 218 -2.48 0.56 -11.32
CA GLU A 218 -3.50 -0.38 -10.84
C GLU A 218 -4.88 0.29 -10.78
N TYR A 219 -4.94 1.53 -10.28
CA TYR A 219 -6.16 2.32 -10.27
C TYR A 219 -6.73 2.52 -11.68
N GLN A 220 -5.91 2.93 -12.65
CA GLN A 220 -6.35 3.14 -14.03
C GLN A 220 -6.85 1.85 -14.69
N LEU A 221 -6.18 0.73 -14.44
CA LEU A 221 -6.57 -0.58 -14.96
C LEU A 221 -7.93 -1.03 -14.42
N THR A 222 -8.10 -1.01 -13.09
CA THR A 222 -9.35 -1.40 -12.42
C THR A 222 -10.53 -0.49 -12.80
N HIS A 223 -10.30 0.82 -12.91
CA HIS A 223 -11.32 1.79 -13.31
C HIS A 223 -11.75 1.59 -14.76
N THR A 224 -10.79 1.35 -15.66
CA THR A 224 -11.08 1.08 -17.07
C THR A 224 -11.92 -0.19 -17.24
N ILE A 225 -11.56 -1.28 -16.56
CA ILE A 225 -12.28 -2.55 -16.62
C ILE A 225 -13.72 -2.37 -16.10
N THR A 226 -13.87 -1.73 -14.94
CA THR A 226 -15.19 -1.53 -14.30
C THR A 226 -16.12 -0.69 -15.17
N ARG A 227 -15.59 0.38 -15.80
CA ARG A 227 -16.35 1.21 -16.74
C ARG A 227 -16.80 0.40 -17.95
N ASN A 228 -15.90 -0.37 -18.56
CA ASN A 228 -16.22 -1.20 -19.73
C ASN A 228 -17.29 -2.26 -19.43
N LEU A 229 -17.22 -2.92 -18.27
CA LEU A 229 -18.24 -3.88 -17.84
C LEU A 229 -19.60 -3.21 -17.61
N THR A 230 -19.61 -2.03 -16.99
CA THR A 230 -20.83 -1.25 -16.74
C THR A 230 -21.50 -0.80 -18.05
N ASP A 231 -20.71 -0.31 -19.00
CA ASP A 231 -21.20 0.11 -20.31
C ASP A 231 -21.73 -1.07 -21.13
N ASN A 232 -21.05 -2.22 -21.07
CA ASN A 232 -21.53 -3.45 -21.70
C ASN A 232 -22.84 -3.94 -21.08
N ARG A 233 -22.99 -3.88 -19.75
CA ARG A 233 -24.25 -4.22 -19.07
C ARG A 233 -25.38 -3.26 -19.48
N LYS A 234 -25.13 -1.95 -19.54
CA LYS A 234 -26.12 -0.95 -20.00
C LYS A 234 -26.54 -1.21 -21.45
N ARG A 235 -25.59 -1.50 -22.35
CA ARG A 235 -25.87 -1.86 -23.75
C ARG A 235 -26.69 -3.14 -23.86
N PHE A 236 -26.38 -4.16 -23.06
CA PHE A 236 -27.13 -5.42 -23.04
C PHE A 236 -28.58 -5.21 -22.57
N LEU A 237 -28.80 -4.48 -21.47
CA LEU A 237 -30.13 -4.15 -20.97
C LEU A 237 -30.93 -3.31 -21.97
N LYS A 238 -30.31 -2.33 -22.64
CA LYS A 238 -30.96 -1.55 -23.71
C LYS A 238 -31.37 -2.42 -24.90
N LYS A 239 -30.52 -3.36 -25.33
CA LYS A 239 -30.85 -4.33 -26.39
C LYS A 239 -32.00 -5.24 -25.98
N ARG A 240 -32.03 -5.71 -24.74
CA ARG A 240 -33.12 -6.55 -24.21
C ARG A 240 -34.45 -5.82 -24.19
N ASN A 241 -34.49 -4.61 -23.62
CA ASN A 241 -35.71 -3.79 -23.59
C ASN A 241 -36.22 -3.49 -25.00
N ASN A 242 -35.34 -3.18 -25.96
CA ASN A 242 -35.75 -2.96 -27.34
C ASN A 242 -36.30 -4.24 -28.01
N LYS A 243 -35.80 -5.42 -27.66
CA LYS A 243 -36.27 -6.70 -28.20
C LYS A 243 -37.63 -7.11 -27.60
N GLU A 244 -37.84 -6.85 -26.32
CA GLU A 244 -39.14 -7.07 -25.64
C GLU A 244 -40.20 -6.09 -26.16
N ILE A 245 -39.84 -4.82 -26.43
CA ILE A 245 -40.72 -3.85 -27.09
C ILE A 245 -41.04 -4.29 -28.53
N HIS A 246 -40.06 -4.76 -29.30
CA HIS A 246 -40.31 -5.20 -30.67
C HIS A 246 -41.28 -6.40 -30.74
N ASN A 247 -41.20 -7.33 -29.78
CA ASN A 247 -42.10 -8.48 -29.67
C ASN A 247 -43.53 -8.11 -29.20
N LEU A 248 -43.72 -6.97 -28.53
CA LEU A 248 -45.05 -6.46 -28.16
C LEU A 248 -45.76 -5.75 -29.32
N PHE A 249 -45.02 -5.32 -30.35
CA PHE A 249 -45.56 -4.60 -31.51
C PHE A 249 -45.52 -5.38 -32.83
N SER A 250 -44.80 -6.51 -32.89
CA SER A 250 -44.97 -7.50 -33.97
C SER A 250 -46.01 -8.53 -33.53
N GLY A 251 -47.28 -8.18 -33.68
CA GLY A 251 -48.36 -9.14 -33.51
C GLY A 251 -48.22 -10.26 -34.53
N ASP A 252 -47.93 -11.46 -34.06
CA ASP A 252 -48.30 -12.70 -34.70
C ASP A 252 -48.59 -13.75 -33.61
N THR A 253 -49.65 -14.49 -33.86
CA THR A 253 -50.31 -15.45 -32.99
C THR A 253 -49.40 -16.57 -32.47
N VAL A 254 -49.71 -16.95 -31.24
CA VAL A 254 -49.29 -18.16 -30.50
C VAL A 254 -49.05 -19.37 -31.43
N SER A 255 -47.84 -19.94 -31.39
CA SER A 255 -47.67 -21.38 -31.57
C SER A 255 -46.88 -21.95 -30.38
N GLU A 256 -47.41 -23.03 -29.84
CA GLU A 256 -46.79 -23.86 -28.81
C GLU A 256 -45.45 -24.40 -29.32
N ASP A 257 -44.34 -23.93 -28.76
CA ASP A 257 -43.06 -24.68 -28.76
C ASP A 257 -42.04 -23.97 -27.85
N LEU A 258 -42.24 -24.10 -26.53
CA LEU A 258 -41.30 -23.60 -25.52
C LEU A 258 -41.24 -24.56 -24.33
N VAL A 259 -41.03 -25.85 -24.60
CA VAL A 259 -40.74 -26.86 -23.56
C VAL A 259 -39.42 -27.62 -23.81
N SER A 260 -38.72 -27.44 -24.93
CA SER A 260 -37.52 -28.25 -25.25
C SER A 260 -36.17 -27.62 -24.95
N ASN A 261 -36.06 -26.33 -24.58
CA ASN A 261 -34.75 -25.64 -24.49
C ASN A 261 -34.21 -25.36 -23.08
N VAL A 262 -34.77 -25.97 -22.02
CA VAL A 262 -34.23 -25.83 -20.64
C VAL A 262 -33.29 -26.99 -20.25
N ARG A 263 -33.02 -27.96 -21.13
CA ARG A 263 -32.19 -29.14 -20.79
C ARG A 263 -30.72 -29.12 -21.27
N SER A 264 -30.25 -28.12 -22.01
CA SER A 264 -28.84 -28.11 -22.48
C SER A 264 -27.90 -27.18 -21.71
N THR A 265 -28.41 -26.28 -20.86
CA THR A 265 -27.58 -25.36 -20.05
C THR A 265 -27.21 -25.89 -18.66
N SER A 266 -27.68 -27.08 -18.27
CA SER A 266 -27.34 -27.70 -16.98
C SER A 266 -26.06 -28.55 -17.01
N VAL A 267 -25.41 -28.74 -18.16
CA VAL A 267 -24.21 -29.61 -18.27
C VAL A 267 -22.89 -28.84 -18.10
N HIS A 268 -22.88 -27.51 -18.20
CA HIS A 268 -21.64 -26.72 -18.08
C HIS A 268 -21.39 -26.03 -16.72
N ILE A 269 -22.22 -26.30 -15.71
CA ILE A 269 -22.02 -25.78 -14.34
C ILE A 269 -21.52 -26.88 -13.38
N GLN A 270 -21.44 -28.15 -13.83
CA GLN A 270 -20.92 -29.25 -13.01
C GLN A 270 -19.41 -29.45 -13.11
N SER A 271 -18.68 -28.78 -14.01
CA SER A 271 -17.23 -28.94 -14.14
C SER A 271 -16.39 -28.04 -13.24
N SER A 272 -16.97 -27.02 -12.59
CA SER A 272 -16.23 -26.12 -11.67
C SER A 272 -16.42 -26.44 -10.19
N VAL A 273 -17.25 -27.43 -9.85
CA VAL A 273 -17.48 -27.87 -8.46
C VAL A 273 -16.53 -29.02 -8.04
N ASN A 274 -15.95 -29.73 -9.01
CA ASN A 274 -14.99 -30.82 -8.74
C ASN A 274 -13.57 -30.34 -8.40
N ASP A 275 -13.21 -29.09 -8.71
CA ASP A 275 -11.88 -28.56 -8.37
C ASP A 275 -11.74 -28.17 -6.89
N PHE A 276 -12.84 -27.84 -6.21
CA PHE A 276 -12.80 -27.46 -4.80
C PHE A 276 -12.65 -28.67 -3.86
N ALA A 277 -13.26 -29.81 -4.22
CA ALA A 277 -13.11 -31.07 -3.48
C ALA A 277 -11.68 -31.66 -3.63
N THR A 278 -11.07 -31.48 -4.81
CA THR A 278 -9.71 -31.94 -5.11
C THR A 278 -8.66 -31.08 -4.38
N PHE A 279 -8.89 -29.78 -4.25
CA PHE A 279 -8.02 -28.87 -3.47
C PHE A 279 -8.06 -29.15 -1.96
N HIS A 280 -9.23 -29.52 -1.42
CA HIS A 280 -9.39 -29.85 0.01
C HIS A 280 -8.82 -31.22 0.39
N ALA A 281 -8.73 -32.17 -0.55
CA ALA A 281 -8.09 -33.46 -0.36
C ALA A 281 -6.55 -33.33 -0.33
N ALA A 282 -5.97 -32.49 -1.20
CA ALA A 282 -4.52 -32.23 -1.24
C ALA A 282 -3.98 -31.58 0.05
N PHE A 283 -4.78 -30.75 0.73
CA PHE A 283 -4.39 -30.15 2.01
C PHE A 283 -4.49 -31.10 3.22
N ARG A 284 -5.32 -32.13 3.13
CA ARG A 284 -5.51 -33.10 4.23
C ARG A 284 -4.35 -34.09 4.33
N ASP A 285 -3.68 -34.38 3.21
CA ASP A 285 -2.53 -35.29 3.16
C ASP A 285 -1.20 -34.60 3.52
N LEU A 286 -1.10 -33.27 3.35
CA LEU A 286 0.06 -32.48 3.81
C LEU A 286 0.16 -32.39 5.34
N GLY A 287 -0.97 -32.42 6.05
CA GLY A 287 -1.00 -32.42 7.52
C GLY A 287 -0.50 -33.71 8.18
N LYS A 288 -0.55 -34.85 7.47
CA LYS A 288 -0.05 -36.14 7.99
C LYS A 288 1.46 -36.32 7.83
N ALA A 289 2.10 -35.57 6.93
CA ALA A 289 3.54 -35.62 6.71
C ALA A 289 4.38 -34.80 7.71
N TRP A 290 3.73 -33.98 8.55
CA TRP A 290 4.41 -33.04 9.48
C TRP A 290 4.06 -33.24 10.96
N GLY A 291 3.44 -34.37 11.33
CA GLY A 291 3.40 -34.81 12.72
C GLY A 291 2.72 -33.88 13.73
N MET A 292 1.79 -33.03 13.32
CA MET A 292 1.01 -32.20 14.25
C MET A 292 -0.32 -32.87 14.56
N GLY A 293 -0.29 -33.72 15.59
CA GLY A 293 -1.48 -34.26 16.25
C GLY A 293 -2.08 -33.23 17.22
N SER A 294 -3.40 -33.18 17.25
CA SER A 294 -4.22 -32.36 18.13
C SER A 294 -4.16 -32.83 19.59
N SER A 295 -3.89 -31.89 20.50
CA SER A 295 -4.34 -31.87 21.89
C SER A 295 -5.19 -30.63 22.11
#